data_AF-A0A832I7T4-F1
#
_entry.id   AF-A0A832I7T4-F1
#
_cell.length_a   1.000
_cell.length_b   1.000
_cell.length_c   1.000
_cell.angle_alpha   90.00
_cell.angle_beta   90.00
_cell.angle_gamma   90.00
#
_symmetry.space_group_name_H-M   'P 1'
#
loop_
_entity.id
_entity.type
_entity.pdbx_description
1 polymer ?
#
loop_
_entity_poly.entity_id
_entity_poly.type
_entity_poly.pdbx_seq_one_letter_code
_entity_poly.pdbx_strand_id
1 'polypeptide(L)' 'MKIEDMMNELERIVELLNSQNLSLDESLELYRRGIEMYKRLQEALNKAKIEVEDLYAQLHRSEVQTYADDRSTEGREG' A
#
# COMPACT_ATOMS: atom_id res chain seq x y z
N MET A 1 -4.86 8.22 8.93
CA MET A 1 -3.52 7.97 9.51
C MET A 1 -2.62 7.58 8.36
N LYS A 2 -1.39 8.08 8.30
CA LYS A 2 -0.46 7.72 7.21
C LYS A 2 0.13 6.33 7.47
N ILE A 3 0.70 5.72 6.44
CA ILE A 3 1.31 4.38 6.54
C ILE A 3 2.46 4.39 7.53
N GLU A 4 3.29 5.44 7.48
CA GLU A 4 4.44 5.63 8.38
C GLU A 4 3.98 5.72 9.85
N ASP A 5 2.88 6.43 10.12
CA ASP A 5 2.31 6.54 11.46
C ASP A 5 1.82 5.19 11.98
N MET A 6 1.17 4.40 11.11
CA MET A 6 0.68 3.06 11.44
C MET A 6 1.83 2.09 11.73
N MET A 7 2.92 2.16 10.96
CA MET A 7 4.12 1.36 11.22
C MET A 7 4.77 1.74 12.55
N ASN A 8 4.96 3.04 12.80
CA ASN A 8 5.55 3.54 14.05
C ASN A 8 4.72 3.14 15.29
N GLU A 9 3.39 3.12 15.17
CA GLU A 9 2.51 2.67 16.24
C GLU A 9 2.59 1.15 16.46
N LEU A 10 2.67 0.37 15.38
CA LEU A 10 2.83 -1.09 15.46
C LEU A 10 4.18 -1.48 16.07
N GLU A 11 5.27 -0.80 15.69
CA GLU A 11 6.60 -0.97 16.29
C GLU A 11 6.57 -0.67 17.79
N ARG A 12 5.94 0.44 18.20
CA ARG A 12 5.76 0.76 19.63
C ARG A 12 4.97 -0.31 20.37
N ILE A 13 3.93 -0.89 19.77
CA ILE A 13 3.18 -2.00 20.39
C ILE A 13 4.07 -3.23 20.58
N VAL A 14 4.91 -3.57 19.58
CA VAL A 14 5.84 -4.70 19.66
C VAL A 14 6.91 -4.46 20.73
N GLU A 15 7.46 -3.24 20.81
CA GLU A 15 8.43 -2.86 21.84
C GLU A 15 7.82 -2.99 23.25
N LEU A 16 6.58 -2.50 23.44
CA LEU A 16 5.88 -2.62 24.71
C LEU A 16 5.63 -4.08 25.08
N LEU A 17 5.17 -4.91 24.14
CA LEU A 17 4.96 -6.35 24.35
C LEU A 17 6.24 -7.11 24.74
N ASN A 18 7.40 -6.64 24.29
CA ASN A 18 8.70 -7.20 24.67
C ASN A 18 9.21 -6.71 26.04
N SER A 19 8.52 -5.76 26.68
CA SER A 19 8.90 -5.28 28.01
C SER A 19 8.57 -6.33 29.08
N GLN A 20 9.46 -6.48 30.06
CA GLN A 20 9.35 -7.51 31.10
C GLN A 20 8.35 -7.18 32.22
N ASN A 21 7.67 -6.03 32.15
CA ASN A 21 6.84 -5.50 33.24
C ASN A 21 5.34 -5.44 32.92
N LEU A 22 4.87 -6.12 31.88
CA LEU A 22 3.44 -6.18 31.56
C LEU A 22 2.72 -7.28 32.35
N SER A 23 1.54 -6.95 32.86
CA SER A 23 0.57 -7.96 33.27
C SER A 23 0.00 -8.70 32.05
N LEU A 24 -0.63 -9.86 32.30
CA LEU A 24 -1.30 -10.63 31.26
C LEU A 24 -2.41 -9.82 30.56
N ASP A 25 -3.20 -9.07 31.32
CA ASP A 25 -4.30 -8.28 30.79
C ASP A 25 -3.80 -7.13 29.90
N GLU A 26 -2.74 -6.44 30.31
CA GLU A 26 -2.10 -5.40 29.48
C GLU A 26 -1.48 -5.98 28.21
N SER A 27 -0.86 -7.16 28.31
CA SER A 27 -0.31 -7.88 27.15
C SER A 27 -1.40 -8.27 26.16
N LEU A 28 -2.55 -8.74 26.64
CA LEU A 28 -3.69 -9.10 25.81
C LEU A 28 -4.30 -7.88 25.11
N GLU A 29 -4.39 -6.74 25.80
CA GLU A 29 -4.90 -5.50 25.23
C GLU A 29 -3.96 -4.95 24.14
N LEU A 30 -2.65 -4.90 24.42
CA LEU A 30 -1.64 -4.51 23.43
C LEU A 30 -1.65 -5.43 22.22
N TYR A 31 -1.79 -6.73 22.43
CA TYR A 31 -1.87 -7.69 21.33
C TYR A 31 -3.11 -7.47 20.46
N ARG A 32 -4.29 -7.26 21.06
CA ARG A 32 -5.51 -6.93 20.31
C ARG A 32 -5.36 -5.65 19.49
N ARG A 33 -4.79 -4.61 20.10
CA ARG A 33 -4.49 -3.35 19.41
C ARG A 33 -3.50 -3.55 18.26
N GLY A 34 -2.47 -4.38 18.46
CA GLY A 34 -1.50 -4.73 17.43
C GLY A 34 -2.13 -5.42 16.22
N ILE A 35 -3.04 -6.38 16.46
CA ILE A 35 -3.78 -7.05 15.38
C ILE A 35 -4.65 -6.08 14.58
N GLU A 36 -5.38 -5.19 15.27
CA GLU A 36 -6.20 -4.19 14.61
C GLU A 36 -5.35 -3.21 13.79
N MET A 37 -4.22 -2.76 14.33
CA MET A 37 -3.29 -1.88 13.62
C MET A 37 -2.69 -2.56 12.38
N TYR A 38 -2.27 -3.82 12.52
CA TYR A 38 -1.74 -4.63 11.43
C TYR A 38 -2.74 -4.79 10.28
N LYS A 39 -4.02 -5.05 10.59
CA LYS A 39 -5.07 -5.14 9.57
C LYS A 39 -5.22 -3.85 8.77
N ARG A 40 -5.26 -2.71 9.46
CA ARG A 40 -5.37 -1.39 8.81
C ARG A 40 -4.15 -1.07 7.94
N LEU A 41 -2.96 -1.41 8.42
CA LEU A 41 -1.73 -1.25 7.65
C LEU A 41 -1.76 -2.09 6.36
N GLN A 42 -2.16 -3.36 6.45
CA GLN A 42 -2.31 -4.24 5.29
C GLN A 42 -3.32 -3.70 4.27
N GLU A 43 -4.47 -3.21 4.72
CA GLU A 43 -5.46 -2.59 3.85
C GLU A 43 -4.92 -1.35 3.13
N ALA A 44 -4.19 -0.50 3.85
CA ALA A 44 -3.59 0.71 3.28
C ALA A 44 -2.52 0.37 2.24
N LEU A 45 -1.64 -0.60 2.53
CA LEU A 45 -0.61 -1.07 1.60
C LEU A 45 -1.22 -1.68 0.34
N ASN A 46 -2.28 -2.49 0.48
CA ASN A 46 -2.98 -3.07 -0.67
C ASN A 46 -3.62 -2.00 -1.56
N LYS A 47 -4.23 -0.97 -0.98
CA LYS A 47 -4.78 0.16 -1.74
C LYS A 47 -3.69 0.90 -2.51
N ALA A 48 -2.57 1.21 -1.85
CA ALA A 48 -1.44 1.89 -2.49
C ALA A 48 -0.86 1.04 -3.63
N LYS A 49 -0.76 -0.27 -3.45
CA LYS A 49 -0.32 -1.20 -4.50
C LYS A 49 -1.24 -1.14 -5.72
N ILE A 50 -2.56 -1.24 -5.52
CA ILE A 50 -3.54 -1.19 -6.61
C ILE A 50 -3.43 0.15 -7.36
N GLU A 51 -3.30 1.26 -6.64
CA GLU A 51 -3.16 2.59 -7.24
C GLU A 51 -1.90 2.68 -8.14
N VAL A 52 -0.78 2.13 -7.68
CA VAL A 52 0.46 2.05 -8.48
C VAL A 52 0.26 1.19 -9.73
N GLU A 53 -0.36 0.01 -9.58
CA GLU A 53 -0.65 -0.87 -10.72
C GLU A 53 -1.55 -0.20 -11.76
N ASP A 54 -2.59 0.53 -11.32
CA ASP A 54 -3.49 1.29 -12.19
C ASP A 54 -2.77 2.43 -12.91
N LEU A 55 -1.86 3.14 -12.24
CA LEU A 55 -1.05 4.20 -12.87
C LEU A 55 -0.12 3.63 -13.94
N TYR A 56 0.53 2.50 -13.68
CA TYR A 56 1.35 1.81 -14.68
C TYR A 56 0.50 1.36 -15.87
N ALA A 57 -0.69 0.79 -15.63
CA ALA A 57 -1.58 0.34 -16.70
C ALA A 57 -2.06 1.51 -17.59
N GLN A 58 -2.34 2.67 -16.99
CA GLN A 58 -2.69 3.89 -17.72
C GLN A 58 -1.53 4.39 -18.58
N LEU A 59 -0.32 4.44 -18.04
CA LEU A 59 0.88 4.85 -18.78
C LEU A 59 1.10 3.97 -20.02
N HIS A 60 1.06 2.65 -19.87
CA HIS A 60 1.24 1.72 -21.00
C HIS A 60 0.13 1.86 -22.06
N ARG A 61 -1.12 2.11 -21.63
CA ARG A 61 -2.23 2.34 -22.57
C ARG A 61 -2.03 3.63 -23.37
N SER A 62 -1.55 4.69 -22.73
CA SER A 62 -1.23 5.96 -23.40
C SER A 62 -0.11 5.82 -24.41
N GLU A 63 0.94 5.05 -24.10
CA GLU A 63 2.03 4.78 -25.04
C GLU A 63 1.55 3.96 -26.26
N VAL A 64 0.77 2.90 -26.03
CA VAL A 64 0.22 2.05 -27.12
C VAL A 64 -0.71 2.84 -28.06
N GLN A 65 -1.48 3.80 -27.53
CA GLN A 65 -2.34 4.66 -28.35
C GLN A 65 -1.53 5.61 -29.24
N THR A 66 -0.43 6.18 -28.73
CA THR A 66 0.41 7.10 -29.51
C THR A 66 1.10 6.44 -30.72
N TYR A 67 1.49 5.16 -30.61
CA TYR A 67 2.09 4.43 -31.73
C TYR A 67 1.07 3.95 -32.77
N ALA A 68 -0.20 3.75 -32.38
CA ALA A 68 -1.26 3.31 -33.30
C ALA A 68 -1.77 4.45 -34.20
N ASP A 69 -1.81 5.68 -33.67
CA ASP A 69 -2.23 6.87 -34.42
C ASP A 69 -1.16 7.30 -35.45
N ASP A 70 0.13 7.12 -35.16
CA ASP A 70 1.24 7.50 -36.07
C ASP A 70 1.34 6.61 -37.33
N ARG A 71 1.04 5.30 -37.22
CA ARG A 71 0.96 4.41 -38.40
C ARG A 71 -0.27 4.65 -39.29
N SER A 72 -1.27 5.35 -38.79
CA SER A 72 -2.50 5.61 -39.54
C SER A 72 -2.35 6.81 -40.50
N THR A 73 -1.31 7.63 -40.34
CA THR A 73 -1.03 8.81 -41.18
C THR A 73 -0.02 8.56 -42.31
N GLU A 74 0.80 7.50 -42.25
CA GLU A 74 1.82 7.22 -43.28
C GLU A 74 1.31 6.46 -44.53
N GLY A 75 0.05 6.01 -44.55
CA GLY A 75 -0.52 5.20 -45.64
C GLY A 75 -1.32 5.98 -46.70
N ARG A 76 -1.28 7.31 -46.70
CA ARG A 76 -2.13 8.18 -47.55
C ARG A 76 -1.34 9.10 -48.51
N GLU A 77 -0.17 8.69 -48.99
CA GLU A 77 0.44 9.32 -50.16
C GLU A 77 0.93 8.23 -51.12
N GLY A 78 0.25 8.08 -52.26
CA GLY A 78 0.53 7.09 -53.30
C GLY A 78 -0.62 6.94 -54.27
#